data_AF-A0A6G3S9E0-F1
#
_entry.id   AF-A0A6G3S9E0-F1
#
_cell.length_a   1.000
_cell.length_b   1.000
_cell.length_c   1.000
_cell.angle_alpha   90.00
_cell.angle_beta   90.00
_cell.angle_gamma   90.00
#
_symmetry.space_group_name_H-M   'P 1'
#
loop_
_entity.id
_entity.type
_entity.pdbx_description
1 polymer ?
#
loop_
_entity_poly.entity_id
_entity_poly.type
_entity_poly.pdbx_seq_one_letter_code
_entity_poly.pdbx_strand_id
1 'polypeptide(L)'
;MDKRYEVYALADPYFYETPDRLAVDGKDGEPGKAGGFPEFETATRPVPDGWRSAGNGDWLNLTPLAADGTPLQGPLQGWKIHASATRQNAEKTAGIVWDYCVPRRIPFKFVPAPHLLHLRNTKYAGRDVSGKFATIYPADEARCHRILEELGALLHGFEGPYILTDLRWGEGPLYVRYGAFARRTVVNERGTLVGAIADAEGRLVPDHRDPVFHVPAWAPLPDFLKPHLDARNATSVTDLPYRFEKSLHFSNGGGVYRGTDTRDGRKVVLKEGRPHAGLAADGADAIVRLEREKAALERLSGLGVAPEVRDWLDVDGHRFLVMDHVAGRPLNAFFAARHPLLAPDPDPGAVADYADWVLRIVTAVEKAVAAVHERGLVFNDLHMFNIMVDPDEETVTLIDFEAATDVAEDGGQMLAHPGFWAPMDRTGTDVDRYALACLRIAMFLPVTTLFVVDRGKAAHLAEIISAQFPTVPREFLDEAVAEITRGEQHGAPVRTAVARTAPADWPRSRDSMVAGLLASATPDRDDRLFPGDVVQFATGGGL
;
A
#
# COMPACT_ATOMS: atom_id res chain seq x y z
N MET A 1 7.88 -8.44 0.05
CA MET A 1 7.23 -8.08 -1.21
C MET A 1 7.32 -6.57 -1.36
N ASP A 2 7.80 -6.07 -2.49
CA ASP A 2 7.87 -4.64 -2.77
C ASP A 2 6.46 -4.10 -2.97
N LYS A 3 5.96 -3.28 -2.05
CA LYS A 3 4.53 -2.91 -2.05
C LYS A 3 4.14 -1.93 -3.17
N ARG A 4 5.10 -1.54 -4.02
CA ARG A 4 4.86 -0.74 -5.23
C ARG A 4 4.01 -1.49 -6.27
N TYR A 5 4.07 -2.82 -6.32
CA TYR A 5 3.39 -3.63 -7.34
C TYR A 5 1.87 -3.42 -7.41
N GLU A 6 1.20 -3.15 -6.27
CA GLU A 6 -0.26 -2.98 -6.22
C GLU A 6 -0.73 -1.87 -7.17
N VAL A 7 -0.01 -0.75 -7.22
CA VAL A 7 -0.36 0.40 -8.08
C VAL A 7 -0.22 0.06 -9.56
N TYR A 8 0.69 -0.85 -9.92
CA TYR A 8 0.91 -1.27 -11.29
C TYR A 8 -0.05 -2.38 -11.75
N ALA A 9 -0.76 -3.04 -10.83
CA ALA A 9 -1.76 -4.04 -11.16
C ALA A 9 -3.16 -3.44 -11.46
N LEU A 10 -3.30 -2.12 -11.36
CA LEU A 10 -4.60 -1.45 -11.53
C LEU A 10 -5.02 -1.24 -12.98
N ALA A 11 -4.04 -1.10 -13.87
CA ALA A 11 -4.29 -0.78 -15.28
C ALA A 11 -4.48 -2.03 -16.16
N ASP A 12 -4.01 -3.19 -15.71
CA ASP A 12 -4.18 -4.47 -16.41
C ASP A 12 -4.34 -5.61 -15.38
N PRO A 13 -5.34 -6.50 -15.54
CA PRO A 13 -5.64 -7.55 -14.56
C PRO A 13 -4.62 -8.71 -14.54
N TYR A 14 -3.74 -8.80 -15.53
CA TYR A 14 -2.78 -9.90 -15.68
C TYR A 14 -1.32 -9.44 -15.63
N PHE A 15 -1.03 -8.20 -16.04
CA PHE A 15 0.34 -7.68 -16.15
C PHE A 15 0.53 -6.35 -15.43
N TYR A 16 1.75 -6.08 -14.97
CA TYR A 16 2.09 -4.77 -14.42
C TYR A 16 2.10 -3.69 -15.50
N GLU A 17 1.49 -2.55 -15.19
CA GLU A 17 1.33 -1.42 -16.09
C GLU A 17 1.34 -0.09 -15.34
N THR A 18 1.76 0.99 -16.00
CA THR A 18 1.81 2.31 -15.37
C THR A 18 0.39 2.92 -15.19
N PRO A 19 0.11 3.59 -14.05
CA PRO A 19 -1.21 4.17 -13.79
C PRO A 19 -1.67 5.22 -14.79
N ASP A 20 -0.76 5.90 -15.48
CA ASP A 20 -1.07 6.90 -16.51
C ASP A 20 -1.76 6.29 -17.74
N ARG A 21 -1.61 5.00 -18.00
CA ARG A 21 -2.35 4.33 -19.08
C ARG A 21 -3.87 4.38 -18.86
N LEU A 22 -4.31 4.36 -17.60
CA LEU A 22 -5.73 4.53 -17.25
C LEU A 22 -6.30 5.89 -17.70
N ALA A 23 -5.45 6.90 -17.95
CA ALA A 23 -5.84 8.22 -18.41
C ALA A 23 -5.81 8.37 -19.95
N VAL A 24 -5.08 7.51 -20.67
CA VAL A 24 -4.82 7.68 -22.12
C VAL A 24 -5.91 7.02 -22.98
N ASP A 25 -6.60 5.98 -22.50
CA ASP A 25 -7.59 5.22 -23.27
C ASP A 25 -8.95 5.94 -23.48
N GLY A 26 -9.03 7.26 -23.24
CA GLY A 26 -10.26 8.06 -23.35
C GLY A 26 -10.40 8.92 -24.61
N LYS A 27 -9.49 8.87 -25.59
CA LYS A 27 -9.55 9.80 -26.75
C LYS A 27 -10.13 9.24 -28.05
N ASP A 28 -10.17 7.93 -28.24
CA ASP A 28 -10.70 7.33 -29.46
C ASP A 28 -11.90 6.42 -29.14
N GLY A 29 -13.09 6.91 -29.48
CA GLY A 29 -14.38 6.29 -29.17
C GLY A 29 -14.65 4.99 -29.92
N GLU A 30 -14.05 3.89 -29.47
CA GLU A 30 -14.61 2.55 -29.70
C GLU A 30 -15.54 2.13 -28.55
N PRO A 31 -16.78 1.71 -28.83
CA PRO A 31 -17.70 1.25 -27.79
C PRO A 31 -17.30 -0.15 -27.32
N GLY A 32 -16.59 -0.23 -26.18
CA GLY A 32 -16.28 -1.51 -25.54
C GLY A 32 -15.10 -1.54 -24.56
N LYS A 33 -14.29 -0.48 -24.44
CA LYS A 33 -13.20 -0.40 -23.44
C LYS A 33 -13.53 0.68 -22.40
N ALA A 34 -13.40 0.34 -21.12
CA ALA A 34 -13.78 1.19 -20.00
C ALA A 34 -13.07 2.55 -20.05
N GLY A 35 -13.87 3.63 -19.95
CA GLY A 35 -13.42 5.01 -20.14
C GLY A 35 -12.45 5.51 -19.07
N GLY A 36 -11.63 6.50 -19.46
CA GLY A 36 -10.68 7.17 -18.58
C GLY A 36 -11.37 7.75 -17.33
N PHE A 37 -10.68 7.67 -16.19
CA PHE A 37 -11.18 8.24 -14.94
C PHE A 37 -11.31 9.78 -15.04
N PRO A 38 -12.32 10.38 -14.39
CA PRO A 38 -12.54 11.82 -14.47
C PRO A 38 -11.37 12.59 -13.84
N GLU A 39 -10.98 13.68 -14.50
CA GLU A 39 -10.03 14.67 -13.97
C GLU A 39 -10.76 15.73 -13.12
N PHE A 40 -9.99 16.49 -12.35
CA PHE A 40 -10.47 17.71 -11.70
C PHE A 40 -10.86 18.77 -12.74
N GLU A 41 -11.91 19.54 -12.50
CA GLU A 41 -12.33 20.63 -13.38
C GLU A 41 -11.15 21.61 -13.58
N THR A 42 -10.41 21.90 -12.51
CA THR A 42 -9.20 22.73 -12.56
C THR A 42 -8.13 22.18 -13.51
N ALA A 43 -7.98 20.86 -13.64
CA ALA A 43 -7.01 20.25 -14.56
C ALA A 43 -7.39 20.44 -16.04
N THR A 44 -8.69 20.57 -16.32
CA THR A 44 -9.24 20.78 -17.67
C THR A 44 -9.29 22.26 -18.10
N ARG A 45 -8.90 23.20 -17.23
CA ARG A 45 -8.91 24.63 -17.55
C ARG A 45 -7.99 24.92 -18.76
N PRO A 46 -8.36 25.88 -19.63
CA PRO A 46 -7.48 26.34 -20.69
C PRO A 46 -6.14 26.81 -20.14
N VAL A 47 -5.05 26.41 -20.79
CA VAL A 47 -3.71 26.88 -20.44
C VAL A 47 -3.65 28.40 -20.67
N PRO A 48 -3.28 29.21 -19.67
CA PRO A 48 -3.26 30.66 -19.83
C PRO A 48 -2.18 31.12 -20.82
N ASP A 49 -2.39 32.29 -21.45
CA ASP A 49 -1.40 32.88 -22.35
C ASP A 49 -0.05 33.07 -21.65
N GLY A 50 1.03 32.67 -22.33
CA GLY A 50 2.38 32.72 -21.78
C GLY A 50 2.64 31.63 -20.72
N TRP A 51 1.91 30.52 -20.73
CA TRP A 51 2.16 29.31 -19.94
C TRP A 51 2.25 28.06 -20.82
N ARG A 52 2.86 27.01 -20.25
CA ARG A 52 2.87 25.66 -20.79
C ARG A 52 2.36 24.69 -19.74
N SER A 53 1.50 23.76 -20.15
CA SER A 53 1.10 22.60 -19.36
C SER A 53 1.80 21.32 -19.85
N ALA A 54 2.17 20.43 -18.93
CA ALA A 54 2.68 19.10 -19.28
C ALA A 54 2.35 18.07 -18.20
N GLY A 55 1.81 16.92 -18.62
CA GLY A 55 1.70 15.73 -17.78
C GLY A 55 3.07 15.08 -17.58
N ASN A 56 3.39 14.68 -16.36
CA ASN A 56 4.61 13.93 -16.04
C ASN A 56 4.37 13.01 -14.84
N GLY A 57 4.22 11.72 -15.11
CA GLY A 57 3.75 10.75 -14.13
C GLY A 57 2.36 11.15 -13.61
N ASP A 58 2.23 11.23 -12.30
CA ASP A 58 1.00 11.59 -11.58
C ASP A 58 0.77 13.11 -11.44
N TRP A 59 1.54 13.96 -12.13
CA TRP A 59 1.48 15.42 -12.01
C TRP A 59 1.08 16.12 -13.31
N LEU A 60 0.25 17.15 -13.19
CA LEU A 60 0.09 18.19 -14.19
C LEU A 60 0.95 19.40 -13.82
N ASN A 61 1.91 19.75 -14.67
CA ASN A 61 2.87 20.83 -14.43
C ASN A 61 2.48 22.07 -15.22
N LEU A 62 2.45 23.23 -14.56
CA LEU A 62 2.20 24.54 -15.15
C LEU A 62 3.45 25.40 -15.01
N THR A 63 4.04 25.77 -16.14
CA THR A 63 5.27 26.55 -16.21
C THR A 63 5.04 27.84 -16.99
N PRO A 64 5.32 29.02 -16.40
CA PRO A 64 5.28 30.28 -17.13
C PRO A 64 6.38 30.33 -18.18
N LEU A 65 6.12 30.98 -19.32
CA LEU A 65 7.04 31.14 -20.44
C LEU A 65 7.59 32.57 -20.51
N ALA A 66 8.85 32.72 -20.86
CA ALA A 66 9.45 34.00 -21.25
C ALA A 66 8.91 34.46 -22.61
N ALA A 67 9.23 35.70 -23.00
CA ALA A 67 8.74 36.31 -24.24
C ALA A 67 9.17 35.56 -25.51
N ASP A 68 10.26 34.79 -25.44
CA ASP A 68 10.78 33.93 -26.51
C ASP A 68 10.14 32.53 -26.55
N GLY A 69 9.14 32.27 -25.69
CA GLY A 69 8.45 30.99 -25.60
C GLY A 69 9.21 29.92 -24.80
N THR A 70 10.38 30.22 -24.24
CA THR A 70 11.12 29.29 -23.39
C THR A 70 10.57 29.29 -21.96
N PRO A 71 10.75 28.21 -21.17
CA PRO A 71 10.39 28.21 -19.76
C PRO A 71 11.08 29.35 -19.01
N LEU A 72 10.32 30.11 -18.23
CA LEU A 72 10.84 31.21 -17.41
C LEU A 72 11.95 30.68 -16.50
N GLN A 73 13.12 31.31 -16.57
CA GLN A 73 14.27 30.94 -15.75
C GLN A 73 13.97 31.13 -14.26
N GLY A 74 14.37 30.16 -13.45
CA GLY A 74 14.18 30.14 -12.01
C GLY A 74 15.25 29.31 -11.32
N PRO A 75 15.27 29.28 -9.99
CA PRO A 75 16.26 28.51 -9.26
C PRO A 75 16.09 27.00 -9.53
N LEU A 76 17.21 26.27 -9.59
CA LEU A 76 17.20 24.81 -9.80
C LEU A 76 16.83 24.02 -8.53
N GLN A 77 16.87 24.68 -7.37
CA GLN A 77 16.53 24.18 -6.04
C GLN A 77 16.19 25.33 -5.10
N GLY A 78 15.49 25.03 -4.01
CA GLY A 78 15.18 26.00 -2.98
C GLY A 78 14.13 25.47 -2.01
N TRP A 79 13.59 26.36 -1.18
CA TRP A 79 12.41 26.10 -0.38
C TRP A 79 11.17 26.07 -1.28
N LYS A 80 10.59 24.88 -1.44
CA LYS A 80 9.31 24.67 -2.15
C LYS A 80 8.19 24.41 -1.17
N ILE A 81 6.99 24.78 -1.59
CA ILE A 81 5.78 24.67 -0.79
C ILE A 81 4.96 23.52 -1.36
N HIS A 82 4.49 22.64 -0.50
CA HIS A 82 3.51 21.62 -0.85
C HIS A 82 2.20 21.94 -0.16
N ALA A 83 1.09 21.73 -0.88
CA ALA A 83 -0.24 21.70 -0.27
C ALA A 83 -0.69 20.25 -0.18
N SER A 84 -1.23 19.85 0.98
CA SER A 84 -2.01 18.63 1.08
C SER A 84 -3.49 18.90 0.84
N ALA A 85 -4.22 17.85 0.51
CA ALA A 85 -5.66 17.90 0.29
C ALA A 85 -6.29 16.54 0.57
N THR A 86 -7.54 16.55 1.02
CA THR A 86 -8.41 15.38 1.06
C THR A 86 -9.11 15.20 -0.29
N ARG A 87 -9.74 14.05 -0.51
CA ARG A 87 -10.56 13.82 -1.72
C ARG A 87 -11.68 14.86 -1.85
N GLN A 88 -12.23 15.31 -0.73
CA GLN A 88 -13.37 16.23 -0.66
C GLN A 88 -12.99 17.67 -1.02
N ASN A 89 -11.77 18.11 -0.70
CA ASN A 89 -11.35 19.50 -0.91
C ASN A 89 -10.29 19.68 -2.02
N ALA A 90 -9.84 18.60 -2.67
CA ALA A 90 -8.79 18.64 -3.70
C ALA A 90 -9.12 19.56 -4.87
N GLU A 91 -10.32 19.48 -5.45
CA GLU A 91 -10.76 20.36 -6.55
C GLU A 91 -10.63 21.84 -6.15
N LYS A 92 -11.22 22.20 -5.01
CA LYS A 92 -11.21 23.58 -4.51
C LYS A 92 -9.79 24.06 -4.20
N THR A 93 -8.95 23.18 -3.64
CA THR A 93 -7.53 23.46 -3.36
C THR A 93 -6.76 23.72 -4.66
N ALA A 94 -6.97 22.89 -5.69
CA ALA A 94 -6.35 23.09 -7.00
C ALA A 94 -6.76 24.43 -7.61
N GLY A 95 -8.06 24.75 -7.57
CA GLY A 95 -8.59 26.04 -8.06
C GLY A 95 -7.94 27.24 -7.36
N ILE A 96 -7.87 27.22 -6.03
CA ILE A 96 -7.23 28.30 -5.25
C ILE A 96 -5.74 28.41 -5.57
N VAL A 97 -5.00 27.30 -5.64
CA VAL A 97 -3.58 27.30 -6.02
C VAL A 97 -3.40 27.86 -7.43
N TRP A 98 -4.24 27.46 -8.38
CA TRP A 98 -4.22 27.96 -9.76
C TRP A 98 -4.47 29.48 -9.81
N ASP A 99 -5.55 29.94 -9.20
CA ASP A 99 -5.99 31.35 -9.21
C ASP A 99 -5.01 32.25 -8.45
N TYR A 100 -4.27 31.69 -7.48
CA TYR A 100 -3.19 32.38 -6.79
C TYR A 100 -1.92 32.47 -7.65
N CYS A 101 -1.46 31.34 -8.21
CA CYS A 101 -0.17 31.23 -8.89
C CYS A 101 -0.16 31.83 -10.29
N VAL A 102 -1.23 31.68 -11.06
CA VAL A 102 -1.28 32.11 -12.47
C VAL A 102 -1.08 33.62 -12.63
N PRO A 103 -1.83 34.51 -11.93
CA PRO A 103 -1.64 35.96 -12.04
C PRO A 103 -0.25 36.42 -11.57
N ARG A 104 0.37 35.66 -10.66
CA ARG A 104 1.67 35.98 -10.05
C ARG A 104 2.86 35.35 -10.78
N ARG A 105 2.62 34.60 -11.87
CA ARG A 105 3.63 33.89 -12.66
C ARG A 105 4.51 32.96 -11.81
N ILE A 106 3.91 32.24 -10.86
CA ILE A 106 4.60 31.31 -9.98
C ILE A 106 4.46 29.89 -10.58
N PRO A 107 5.55 29.20 -10.94
CA PRO A 107 5.46 27.82 -11.42
C PRO A 107 4.87 26.91 -10.35
N PHE A 108 4.01 25.98 -10.75
CA PHE A 108 3.39 25.02 -9.84
C PHE A 108 3.00 23.74 -10.57
N LYS A 109 2.68 22.71 -9.81
CA LYS A 109 2.10 21.46 -10.31
C LYS A 109 1.11 20.90 -9.29
N PHE A 110 0.17 20.10 -9.75
CA PHE A 110 -0.77 19.40 -8.87
C PHE A 110 -1.19 18.05 -9.47
N VAL A 111 -1.78 17.19 -8.64
CA VAL A 111 -2.30 15.89 -9.07
C VAL A 111 -3.61 16.12 -9.83
N PRO A 112 -3.72 15.72 -11.11
CA PRO A 112 -4.83 16.16 -11.96
C PRO A 112 -6.14 15.40 -11.76
N ALA A 113 -6.14 14.27 -11.06
CA ALA A 113 -7.32 13.42 -10.94
C ALA A 113 -7.52 12.83 -9.53
N PRO A 114 -8.79 12.63 -9.08
CA PRO A 114 -9.10 12.06 -7.76
C PRO A 114 -8.49 10.67 -7.52
N HIS A 115 -8.48 9.80 -8.54
CA HIS A 115 -7.94 8.44 -8.42
C HIS A 115 -6.43 8.45 -8.18
N LEU A 116 -5.68 9.36 -8.86
CA LEU A 116 -4.25 9.54 -8.62
C LEU A 116 -3.98 10.05 -7.20
N LEU A 117 -4.79 10.98 -6.70
CA LEU A 117 -4.69 11.46 -5.32
C LEU A 117 -4.96 10.34 -4.31
N HIS A 118 -5.94 9.48 -4.59
CA HIS A 118 -6.22 8.30 -3.78
C HIS A 118 -5.00 7.38 -3.70
N LEU A 119 -4.41 7.02 -4.85
CA LEU A 119 -3.23 6.13 -4.93
C LEU A 119 -2.01 6.68 -4.18
N ARG A 120 -1.84 8.01 -4.13
CA ARG A 120 -0.79 8.67 -3.33
C ARG A 120 -0.99 8.56 -1.81
N ASN A 121 -2.19 8.22 -1.38
CA ASN A 121 -2.57 8.23 0.03
C ASN A 121 -3.00 6.84 0.54
N THR A 122 -2.94 5.78 -0.27
CA THR A 122 -3.24 4.40 0.18
C THR A 122 -2.30 3.93 1.30
N LYS A 123 -2.65 2.84 1.99
CA LYS A 123 -1.88 2.26 3.12
C LYS A 123 -0.40 2.07 2.78
N TYR A 124 -0.08 1.64 1.57
CA TYR A 124 1.30 1.33 1.15
C TYR A 124 1.90 2.31 0.16
N ALA A 125 1.25 3.47 -0.04
CA ALA A 125 1.83 4.56 -0.80
C ALA A 125 3.19 4.99 -0.23
N GLY A 126 4.09 5.44 -1.11
CA GLY A 126 5.40 5.95 -0.73
C GLY A 126 5.28 7.10 0.27
N ARG A 127 5.88 6.92 1.46
CA ARG A 127 5.84 7.92 2.54
C ARG A 127 6.57 9.23 2.19
N ASP A 128 7.41 9.21 1.16
CA ASP A 128 8.13 10.35 0.62
C ASP A 128 7.25 11.24 -0.29
N VAL A 129 6.20 10.67 -0.88
CA VAL A 129 5.26 11.37 -1.75
C VAL A 129 3.90 11.59 -1.13
N SER A 130 3.54 10.82 -0.10
CA SER A 130 2.19 10.85 0.45
C SER A 130 1.80 12.23 0.99
N GLY A 131 0.52 12.56 0.81
CA GLY A 131 -0.09 13.83 1.15
C GLY A 131 0.27 15.01 0.26
N LYS A 132 1.29 14.93 -0.60
CA LYS A 132 1.61 16.01 -1.54
C LYS A 132 0.56 16.04 -2.65
N PHE A 133 -0.31 17.05 -2.64
CA PHE A 133 -1.33 17.25 -3.67
C PHE A 133 -0.93 18.31 -4.69
N ALA A 134 -0.36 19.42 -4.23
CA ALA A 134 0.22 20.46 -5.08
C ALA A 134 1.66 20.79 -4.66
N THR A 135 2.47 21.29 -5.59
CA THR A 135 3.80 21.83 -5.32
C THR A 135 3.92 23.19 -6.00
N ILE A 136 4.31 24.20 -5.23
CA ILE A 136 4.55 25.57 -5.67
C ILE A 136 6.06 25.84 -5.57
N TYR A 137 6.61 26.54 -6.57
CA TYR A 137 8.05 26.81 -6.68
C TYR A 137 8.35 28.32 -6.54
N PRO A 138 8.59 28.82 -5.31
CA PRO A 138 8.99 30.20 -5.06
C PRO A 138 10.35 30.53 -5.69
N ALA A 139 10.55 31.76 -6.15
CA ALA A 139 11.84 32.17 -6.72
C ALA A 139 12.95 32.37 -5.66
N ASP A 140 12.57 32.70 -4.44
CA ASP A 140 13.46 33.01 -3.31
C ASP A 140 12.71 32.87 -1.97
N GLU A 141 13.43 33.02 -0.84
CA GLU A 141 12.88 32.91 0.51
C GLU A 141 11.82 33.97 0.82
N ALA A 142 11.97 35.20 0.32
CA ALA A 142 11.00 36.27 0.54
C ALA A 142 9.68 36.00 -0.20
N ARG A 143 9.74 35.44 -1.42
CA ARG A 143 8.57 34.93 -2.12
C ARG A 143 7.98 33.71 -1.41
N CYS A 144 8.80 32.81 -0.91
CA CYS A 144 8.34 31.65 -0.15
C CYS A 144 7.48 32.10 1.04
N HIS A 145 7.98 33.04 1.84
CA HIS A 145 7.25 33.59 2.98
C HIS A 145 5.92 34.25 2.58
N ARG A 146 5.93 35.14 1.58
CA ARG A 146 4.69 35.79 1.11
C ARG A 146 3.66 34.80 0.59
N ILE A 147 4.09 33.76 -0.12
CA ILE A 147 3.18 32.72 -0.61
C ILE A 147 2.58 31.97 0.57
N LEU A 148 3.37 31.60 1.58
CA LEU A 148 2.88 30.91 2.76
C LEU A 148 1.84 31.73 3.55
N GLU A 149 2.07 33.04 3.70
CA GLU A 149 1.12 33.94 4.36
C GLU A 149 -0.18 34.10 3.53
N GLU A 150 -0.07 34.49 2.26
CA GLU A 150 -1.22 34.80 1.41
C GLU A 150 -2.02 33.54 1.03
N LEU A 151 -1.35 32.50 0.54
CA LEU A 151 -2.01 31.25 0.17
C LEU A 151 -2.46 30.47 1.40
N GLY A 152 -1.72 30.55 2.51
CA GLY A 152 -2.12 29.96 3.79
C GLY A 152 -3.43 30.56 4.30
N ALA A 153 -3.63 31.88 4.18
CA ALA A 153 -4.89 32.51 4.52
C ALA A 153 -6.05 32.04 3.62
N LEU A 154 -5.82 31.87 2.31
CA LEU A 154 -6.84 31.39 1.37
C LEU A 154 -7.23 29.92 1.61
N LEU A 155 -6.30 29.11 2.12
CA LEU A 155 -6.49 27.69 2.42
C LEU A 155 -6.76 27.42 3.90
N HIS A 156 -7.01 28.46 4.71
CA HIS A 156 -7.30 28.29 6.13
C HIS A 156 -8.53 27.39 6.34
N GLY A 157 -8.40 26.41 7.25
CA GLY A 157 -9.44 25.42 7.54
C GLY A 157 -9.55 24.27 6.55
N PHE A 158 -8.70 24.21 5.52
CA PHE A 158 -8.64 23.04 4.64
C PHE A 158 -7.83 21.94 5.31
N GLU A 159 -8.42 20.75 5.35
CA GLU A 159 -7.80 19.56 5.89
C GLU A 159 -6.96 18.82 4.84
N GLY A 160 -6.03 17.99 5.32
CA GLY A 160 -5.25 17.11 4.47
C GLY A 160 -4.28 16.27 5.29
N PRO A 161 -3.78 15.16 4.72
CA PRO A 161 -2.80 14.32 5.41
C PRO A 161 -1.53 15.12 5.74
N TYR A 162 -0.88 14.76 6.87
CA TYR A 162 0.43 15.31 7.24
C TYR A 162 1.49 14.88 6.21
N ILE A 163 2.33 15.82 5.74
CA ILE A 163 3.45 15.50 4.83
C ILE A 163 4.73 15.28 5.66
N LEU A 164 5.13 14.01 5.82
CA LEU A 164 6.20 13.62 6.75
C LEU A 164 7.58 14.23 6.43
N THR A 165 7.84 14.47 5.14
CA THR A 165 9.13 15.00 4.66
C THR A 165 9.27 16.51 4.80
N ASP A 166 8.22 17.20 5.23
CA ASP A 166 8.09 18.64 5.15
C ASP A 166 7.70 19.22 6.52
N LEU A 167 8.01 20.51 6.72
CA LEU A 167 7.61 21.27 7.89
C LEU A 167 6.24 21.89 7.66
N ARG A 168 5.27 21.64 8.56
CA ARG A 168 3.93 22.21 8.50
C ARG A 168 3.96 23.72 8.73
N TRP A 169 3.26 24.49 7.91
CA TRP A 169 3.03 25.92 8.09
C TRP A 169 1.70 26.17 8.80
N GLY A 170 1.76 26.73 10.01
CA GLY A 170 0.61 26.88 10.91
C GLY A 170 -0.07 25.53 11.17
N GLU A 171 -1.39 25.49 11.06
CA GLU A 171 -2.20 24.27 11.17
C GLU A 171 -2.28 23.46 9.86
N GLY A 172 -1.60 23.91 8.79
CA GLY A 172 -1.74 23.38 7.44
C GLY A 172 -2.78 24.14 6.59
N PRO A 173 -3.08 23.67 5.36
CA PRO A 173 -2.56 22.45 4.72
C PRO A 173 -1.24 22.68 3.96
N LEU A 174 -0.56 23.81 4.19
CA LEU A 174 0.73 24.10 3.55
C LEU A 174 1.90 23.51 4.35
N TYR A 175 2.89 23.02 3.61
CA TYR A 175 4.12 22.43 4.12
C TYR A 175 5.31 22.90 3.30
N VAL A 176 6.50 22.92 3.91
CA VAL A 176 7.70 23.47 3.30
C VAL A 176 8.87 22.50 3.43
N ARG A 177 9.64 22.32 2.34
CA ARG A 177 10.95 21.65 2.39
C ARG A 177 11.93 22.25 1.41
N TYR A 178 13.22 22.12 1.71
CA TYR A 178 14.26 22.42 0.74
C TYR A 178 14.43 21.23 -0.22
N GLY A 179 14.56 21.49 -1.52
CA GLY A 179 14.82 20.42 -2.47
C GLY A 179 14.92 20.87 -3.93
N ALA A 180 15.09 19.90 -4.83
CA ALA A 180 15.22 20.16 -6.26
C ALA A 180 13.92 20.68 -6.87
N PHE A 181 14.05 21.63 -7.79
CA PHE A 181 12.98 22.18 -8.65
C PHE A 181 13.08 21.60 -10.06
N ALA A 182 14.32 21.46 -10.56
CA ALA A 182 14.62 20.81 -11.83
C ALA A 182 15.08 19.36 -11.59
N ARG A 183 14.75 18.46 -12.53
CA ARG A 183 15.20 17.07 -12.50
C ARG A 183 16.73 17.03 -12.68
N ARG A 184 17.43 16.66 -11.62
CA ARG A 184 18.87 16.37 -11.60
C ARG A 184 19.06 15.05 -10.87
N THR A 185 20.04 14.27 -11.27
CA THR A 185 20.28 12.95 -10.70
C THR A 185 21.75 12.71 -10.38
N VAL A 186 22.01 11.91 -9.36
CA VAL A 186 23.34 11.43 -8.97
C VAL A 186 23.23 9.95 -8.61
N VAL A 187 24.32 9.21 -8.75
CA VAL A 187 24.40 7.83 -8.25
C VAL A 187 24.74 7.89 -6.77
N ASN A 188 23.90 7.31 -5.91
CA ASN A 188 24.16 7.25 -4.48
C ASN A 188 25.23 6.20 -4.13
N GLU A 189 25.60 6.12 -2.85
CA GLU A 189 26.59 5.17 -2.34
C GLU A 189 26.25 3.68 -2.60
N ARG A 190 24.98 3.38 -2.90
CA ARG A 190 24.48 2.04 -3.22
C ARG A 190 24.44 1.76 -4.72
N GLY A 191 25.00 2.63 -5.56
CA GLY A 191 24.98 2.48 -7.01
C GLY A 191 23.62 2.76 -7.66
N THR A 192 22.66 3.35 -6.92
CA THR A 192 21.32 3.66 -7.43
C THR A 192 21.23 5.11 -7.91
N LEU A 193 20.61 5.35 -9.07
CA LEU A 193 20.34 6.69 -9.57
C LEU A 193 19.21 7.36 -8.77
N VAL A 194 19.51 8.47 -8.10
CA VAL A 194 18.56 9.21 -7.24
C VAL A 194 18.50 10.69 -7.63
N GLY A 195 17.43 11.38 -7.21
CA GLY A 195 17.32 12.84 -7.39
C GLY A 195 18.41 13.60 -6.64
N ALA A 196 18.83 14.76 -7.17
CA ALA A 196 19.96 15.51 -6.62
C ALA A 196 19.69 17.02 -6.44
N ILE A 197 20.33 17.60 -5.42
CA ILE A 197 20.49 19.03 -5.19
C ILE A 197 21.99 19.38 -5.19
N ALA A 198 22.33 20.65 -5.34
CA ALA A 198 23.69 21.14 -5.21
C ALA A 198 23.99 21.55 -3.75
N ASP A 199 25.17 21.18 -3.26
CA ASP A 199 25.72 21.68 -1.99
C ASP A 199 26.25 23.12 -2.11
N ALA A 200 26.88 23.64 -1.05
CA ALA A 200 27.47 24.99 -1.04
C ALA A 200 28.54 25.20 -2.11
N GLU A 201 29.23 24.13 -2.55
CA GLU A 201 30.27 24.16 -3.56
C GLU A 201 29.73 23.89 -4.98
N GLY A 202 28.42 23.65 -5.13
CA GLY A 202 27.78 23.35 -6.40
C GLY A 202 27.82 21.88 -6.81
N ARG A 203 28.33 20.98 -5.97
CA ARG A 203 28.40 19.54 -6.24
C ARG A 203 27.04 18.90 -6.05
N LEU A 204 26.68 17.98 -6.96
CA LEU A 204 25.42 17.25 -6.85
C LEU A 204 25.50 16.20 -5.75
N VAL A 205 24.58 16.30 -4.79
CA VAL A 205 24.37 15.37 -3.68
C VAL A 205 22.92 14.89 -3.68
N PRO A 206 22.62 13.71 -3.11
CA PRO A 206 21.26 13.20 -3.05
C PRO A 206 20.26 14.20 -2.42
N ASP A 207 19.11 14.41 -3.08
CA ASP A 207 17.93 15.07 -2.50
C ASP A 207 17.27 14.08 -1.55
N HIS A 208 17.61 14.12 -0.27
CA HIS A 208 17.06 13.24 0.75
C HIS A 208 15.53 13.41 0.86
N ARG A 209 14.81 12.28 0.82
CA ARG A 209 13.34 12.22 0.91
C ARG A 209 12.87 11.19 1.93
N ASP A 210 13.74 10.85 2.87
CA ASP A 210 13.36 10.05 4.03
C ASP A 210 12.15 10.68 4.73
N PRO A 211 11.24 9.88 5.32
CA PRO A 211 9.95 10.34 5.84
C PRO A 211 10.07 11.12 7.15
N VAL A 212 11.00 12.08 7.19
CA VAL A 212 11.24 13.05 8.25
C VAL A 212 11.69 14.38 7.63
N PHE A 213 11.43 15.49 8.32
CA PHE A 213 11.89 16.81 7.86
C PHE A 213 13.41 16.95 8.02
N HIS A 214 14.07 17.39 6.95
CA HIS A 214 15.52 17.63 6.91
C HIS A 214 15.83 19.04 6.42
N VAL A 215 16.80 19.69 7.08
CA VAL A 215 17.36 20.99 6.68
C VAL A 215 18.81 20.76 6.24
N PRO A 216 19.17 21.02 4.97
CA PRO A 216 20.56 20.92 4.53
C PRO A 216 21.45 21.92 5.26
N ALA A 217 22.68 21.51 5.62
CA ALA A 217 23.61 22.35 6.38
C ALA A 217 23.97 23.68 5.69
N TRP A 218 23.95 23.71 4.36
CA TRP A 218 24.24 24.89 3.53
C TRP A 218 23.01 25.74 3.18
N ALA A 219 21.81 25.31 3.60
CA ALA A 219 20.56 26.03 3.39
C ALA A 219 19.86 26.20 4.75
N PRO A 220 20.34 27.15 5.59
CA PRO A 220 19.83 27.31 6.94
C PRO A 220 18.32 27.58 6.94
N LEU A 221 17.65 27.17 8.01
CA LEU A 221 16.21 27.36 8.16
C LEU A 221 15.88 28.88 8.22
N PRO A 222 15.04 29.40 7.32
CA PRO A 222 14.56 30.78 7.38
C PRO A 222 13.90 31.10 8.73
N ASP A 223 14.09 32.33 9.23
CA ASP A 223 13.62 32.74 10.56
C ASP A 223 12.12 32.55 10.75
N PHE A 224 11.32 32.81 9.70
CA PHE A 224 9.87 32.65 9.75
C PHE A 224 9.42 31.18 9.90
N LEU A 225 10.29 30.19 9.63
CA LEU A 225 10.00 28.77 9.84
C LEU A 225 10.39 28.25 11.23
N LYS A 226 11.19 29.00 12.00
CA LYS A 226 11.65 28.56 13.34
C LYS A 226 10.48 28.26 14.30
N PRO A 227 9.45 29.11 14.44
CA PRO A 227 8.33 28.82 15.35
C PRO A 227 7.60 27.50 15.00
N HIS A 228 7.51 27.18 13.71
CA HIS A 228 6.89 25.94 13.24
C HIS A 228 7.74 24.71 13.55
N LEU A 229 9.08 24.84 13.45
CA LEU A 229 9.99 23.77 13.85
C LEU A 229 9.96 23.55 15.37
N ASP A 230 9.91 24.62 16.15
CA ASP A 230 9.81 24.55 17.61
C ASP A 230 8.49 23.90 18.05
N ALA A 231 7.36 24.28 17.43
CA ALA A 231 6.07 23.65 17.66
C ALA A 231 6.09 22.14 17.37
N ARG A 232 6.67 21.74 16.22
CA ARG A 232 6.84 20.33 15.86
C ARG A 232 7.70 19.57 16.88
N ASN A 233 8.76 20.19 17.40
CA ASN A 233 9.67 19.56 18.36
C ASN A 233 9.10 19.52 19.78
N ALA A 234 8.10 20.35 20.10
CA ALA A 234 7.40 20.35 21.37
C ALA A 234 6.43 19.16 21.50
N THR A 235 5.92 18.63 20.38
CA THR A 235 5.12 17.40 20.39
C THR A 235 5.97 16.23 20.89
N SER A 236 5.57 15.62 22.00
CA SER A 236 6.27 14.49 22.59
C SER A 236 5.31 13.38 23.00
N VAL A 237 5.77 12.13 22.80
CA VAL A 237 5.13 10.93 23.35
C VAL A 237 5.64 10.59 24.75
N THR A 238 6.53 11.41 25.34
CA THR A 238 7.18 11.14 26.63
C THR A 238 6.21 11.10 27.81
N ASP A 239 5.09 11.82 27.72
CA ASP A 239 4.11 11.89 28.79
C ASP A 239 3.10 10.74 28.74
N LEU A 240 3.16 9.91 27.70
CA LEU A 240 2.34 8.71 27.61
C LEU A 240 2.86 7.68 28.63
N PRO A 241 1.98 6.92 29.29
CA PRO A 241 2.38 5.85 30.21
C PRO A 241 2.96 4.63 29.48
N TYR A 242 3.57 4.80 28.30
CA TYR A 242 4.06 3.75 27.42
C TYR A 242 5.49 4.03 26.99
N ARG A 243 6.35 3.03 27.16
CA ARG A 243 7.71 3.05 26.62
C ARG A 243 7.75 2.30 25.31
N PHE A 244 8.04 3.00 24.22
CA PHE A 244 8.25 2.43 22.90
C PHE A 244 9.59 1.68 22.86
N GLU A 245 9.58 0.42 22.42
CA GLU A 245 10.78 -0.43 22.37
C GLU A 245 11.29 -0.62 20.95
N LYS A 246 10.38 -0.87 20.00
CA LYS A 246 10.74 -1.11 18.61
C LYS A 246 9.54 -0.87 17.68
N SER A 247 9.79 -0.32 16.49
CA SER A 247 8.82 -0.35 15.40
C SER A 247 8.75 -1.75 14.76
N LEU A 248 7.55 -2.32 14.71
CA LEU A 248 7.24 -3.59 14.08
C LEU A 248 6.93 -3.39 12.59
N HIS A 249 6.18 -2.34 12.25
CA HIS A 249 5.79 -2.04 10.88
C HIS A 249 5.55 -0.55 10.68
N PHE A 250 5.81 -0.06 9.47
CA PHE A 250 5.39 1.28 9.04
C PHE A 250 4.59 1.18 7.75
N SER A 251 3.49 1.92 7.73
CA SER A 251 2.67 2.17 6.55
C SER A 251 2.54 3.69 6.36
N ASN A 252 1.88 4.12 5.28
CA ASN A 252 1.46 5.50 5.16
C ASN A 252 0.39 5.87 6.20
N GLY A 253 -0.45 4.92 6.60
CA GLY A 253 -1.48 5.13 7.63
C GLY A 253 -0.93 5.33 9.05
N GLY A 254 0.35 5.03 9.29
CA GLY A 254 0.97 5.12 10.62
C GLY A 254 1.90 3.93 10.90
N GLY A 255 2.43 3.88 12.12
CA GLY A 255 3.29 2.79 12.59
C GLY A 255 2.60 1.79 13.52
N VAL A 256 3.20 0.61 13.63
CA VAL A 256 2.88 -0.40 14.65
C VAL A 256 4.12 -0.58 15.51
N TYR A 257 3.97 -0.41 16.82
CA TYR A 257 5.09 -0.36 17.75
C TYR A 257 4.90 -1.40 18.85
N ARG A 258 5.99 -2.08 19.23
CA ARG A 258 6.05 -2.84 20.47
C ARG A 258 6.43 -1.88 21.60
N GLY A 259 5.74 -1.99 22.72
CA GLY A 259 6.02 -1.19 23.90
C GLY A 259 5.82 -1.95 25.21
N THR A 260 6.08 -1.23 26.29
CA THR A 260 5.76 -1.65 27.66
C THR A 260 4.89 -0.58 28.31
N ASP A 261 3.78 -0.99 28.92
CA ASP A 261 3.03 -0.13 29.83
C ASP A 261 3.85 0.12 31.09
N THR A 262 4.11 1.38 31.39
CA THR A 262 4.96 1.77 32.53
C THR A 262 4.24 1.69 33.87
N ARG A 263 2.91 1.55 33.87
CA ARG A 263 2.08 1.45 35.08
C ARG A 263 2.17 0.08 35.74
N ASP A 264 2.19 -0.99 34.94
CA ASP A 264 2.19 -2.38 35.41
C ASP A 264 3.29 -3.27 34.81
N GLY A 265 4.07 -2.75 33.84
CA GLY A 265 5.15 -3.47 33.19
C GLY A 265 4.72 -4.43 32.07
N ARG A 266 3.42 -4.49 31.72
CA ARG A 266 2.93 -5.41 30.68
C ARG A 266 3.45 -5.05 29.29
N LYS A 267 3.64 -6.05 28.44
CA LYS A 267 3.97 -5.85 27.03
C LYS A 267 2.73 -5.49 26.23
N VAL A 268 2.84 -4.49 25.37
CA VAL A 268 1.75 -3.98 24.55
C VAL A 268 2.17 -3.77 23.10
N VAL A 269 1.19 -3.70 22.21
CA VAL A 269 1.33 -3.19 20.85
C VAL A 269 0.56 -1.88 20.75
N LEU A 270 1.18 -0.85 20.16
CA LEU A 270 0.56 0.43 19.86
C LEU A 270 0.44 0.56 18.34
N LYS A 271 -0.78 0.68 17.82
CA LYS A 271 -1.05 0.99 16.41
C LYS A 271 -1.41 2.47 16.28
N GLU A 272 -0.75 3.16 15.38
CA GLU A 272 -0.97 4.57 15.06
C GLU A 272 -1.86 4.70 13.82
N GLY A 273 -2.90 5.52 13.91
CA GLY A 273 -3.73 5.98 12.80
C GLY A 273 -3.49 7.46 12.54
N ARG A 274 -2.98 7.77 11.34
CA ARG A 274 -2.75 9.13 10.85
C ARG A 274 -3.99 9.64 10.10
N PRO A 275 -4.47 10.85 10.41
CA PRO A 275 -5.66 11.40 9.76
C PRO A 275 -5.43 11.59 8.25
N HIS A 276 -6.46 11.27 7.46
CA HIS A 276 -6.51 11.41 6.00
C HIS A 276 -5.43 10.64 5.20
N ALA A 277 -4.67 9.76 5.87
CA ALA A 277 -3.62 8.95 5.26
C ALA A 277 -3.95 7.46 5.41
N GLY A 278 -3.31 6.64 4.59
CA GLY A 278 -3.53 5.20 4.60
C GLY A 278 -4.92 4.77 4.12
N LEU A 279 -5.44 5.44 3.09
CA LEU A 279 -6.78 5.21 2.54
C LEU A 279 -6.97 3.73 2.12
N ALA A 280 -8.06 3.13 2.57
CA ALA A 280 -8.60 1.88 2.03
C ALA A 280 -9.44 2.15 0.77
N ALA A 281 -9.82 1.09 0.05
CA ALA A 281 -10.59 1.19 -1.19
C ALA A 281 -11.95 1.91 -1.03
N ASP A 282 -12.57 1.80 0.15
CA ASP A 282 -13.81 2.51 0.52
C ASP A 282 -13.59 4.01 0.83
N GLY A 283 -12.33 4.47 0.84
CA GLY A 283 -11.94 5.82 1.18
C GLY A 283 -11.76 6.08 2.68
N ALA A 284 -11.92 5.07 3.54
CA ALA A 284 -11.64 5.21 4.97
C ALA A 284 -10.14 5.43 5.21
N ASP A 285 -9.80 6.42 6.02
CA ASP A 285 -8.42 6.67 6.43
C ASP A 285 -7.99 5.73 7.57
N ALA A 286 -6.73 5.86 7.98
CA ALA A 286 -6.15 5.02 9.01
C ALA A 286 -6.82 5.20 10.39
N ILE A 287 -7.42 6.35 10.70
CA ILE A 287 -8.16 6.55 11.95
C ILE A 287 -9.45 5.74 11.92
N VAL A 288 -10.27 5.91 10.87
CA VAL A 288 -11.55 5.21 10.74
C VAL A 288 -11.34 3.70 10.78
N ARG A 289 -10.30 3.19 10.11
CA ARG A 289 -9.94 1.77 10.13
C ARG A 289 -9.51 1.30 11.53
N LEU A 290 -8.77 2.13 12.27
CA LEU A 290 -8.34 1.80 13.62
C LEU A 290 -9.50 1.81 14.62
N GLU A 291 -10.49 2.68 14.41
CA GLU A 291 -11.75 2.68 15.17
C GLU A 291 -12.58 1.42 14.91
N ARG A 292 -12.66 0.97 13.65
CA ARG A 292 -13.28 -0.32 13.29
C ARG A 292 -12.58 -1.49 13.97
N GLU A 293 -11.25 -1.52 13.93
CA GLU A 293 -10.46 -2.54 14.62
C GLU A 293 -10.71 -2.53 16.13
N LYS A 294 -10.67 -1.35 16.77
CA LYS A 294 -10.98 -1.21 18.20
C LYS A 294 -12.37 -1.78 18.52
N ALA A 295 -13.39 -1.42 17.75
CA ALA A 295 -14.76 -1.89 17.96
C ALA A 295 -14.89 -3.41 17.79
N ALA A 296 -14.19 -4.00 16.81
CA ALA A 296 -14.14 -5.45 16.62
C ALA A 296 -13.47 -6.15 17.82
N LEU A 297 -12.32 -5.65 18.28
CA LEU A 297 -11.61 -6.20 19.44
C LEU A 297 -12.43 -6.11 20.72
N GLU A 298 -13.14 -5.00 20.96
CA GLU A 298 -14.04 -4.86 22.12
C GLU A 298 -15.18 -5.88 22.11
N ARG A 299 -15.73 -6.23 20.93
CA ARG A 299 -16.74 -7.29 20.80
C ARG A 299 -16.17 -8.69 21.03
N LEU A 300 -14.88 -8.90 20.83
CA LEU A 300 -14.18 -10.18 20.97
C LEU A 300 -13.52 -10.36 22.35
N SER A 301 -13.55 -9.33 23.19
CA SER A 301 -12.96 -9.34 24.53
C SER A 301 -13.43 -10.55 25.35
N GLY A 302 -12.47 -11.17 26.03
CA GLY A 302 -12.65 -12.33 26.90
C GLY A 302 -12.70 -13.69 26.18
N LEU A 303 -12.63 -13.74 24.85
CA LEU A 303 -12.65 -15.01 24.10
C LEU A 303 -11.26 -15.66 23.95
N GLY A 304 -10.18 -14.90 24.12
CA GLY A 304 -8.80 -15.40 23.93
C GLY A 304 -8.41 -15.63 22.46
N VAL A 305 -9.27 -15.29 21.50
CA VAL A 305 -9.02 -15.44 20.05
C VAL A 305 -8.48 -14.18 19.39
N ALA A 306 -8.46 -13.05 20.11
CA ALA A 306 -8.02 -11.74 19.66
C ALA A 306 -7.33 -10.98 20.82
N PRO A 307 -6.45 -10.00 20.54
CA PRO A 307 -5.83 -9.18 21.59
C PRO A 307 -6.86 -8.27 22.28
N GLU A 308 -6.68 -8.05 23.59
CA GLU A 308 -7.53 -7.12 24.34
C GLU A 308 -7.13 -5.66 24.08
N VAL A 309 -8.13 -4.78 23.96
CA VAL A 309 -7.91 -3.33 23.94
C VAL A 309 -7.49 -2.87 25.34
N ARG A 310 -6.43 -2.07 25.40
CA ARG A 310 -5.85 -1.54 26.65
C ARG A 310 -6.01 -0.04 26.80
N ASP A 311 -5.94 0.71 25.69
CA ASP A 311 -6.06 2.17 25.73
C ASP A 311 -6.39 2.74 24.34
N TRP A 312 -6.87 3.98 24.33
CA TRP A 312 -7.21 4.73 23.12
C TRP A 312 -6.78 6.19 23.30
N LEU A 313 -5.72 6.58 22.60
CA LEU A 313 -5.04 7.87 22.83
C LEU A 313 -5.20 8.80 21.64
N ASP A 314 -5.20 10.11 21.92
CA ASP A 314 -5.04 11.19 20.95
C ASP A 314 -3.70 11.88 21.21
N VAL A 315 -2.83 11.93 20.21
CA VAL A 315 -1.52 12.57 20.32
C VAL A 315 -1.28 13.36 19.04
N ASP A 316 -1.32 14.68 19.13
CA ASP A 316 -1.08 15.60 18.00
C ASP A 316 -1.99 15.31 16.79
N GLY A 317 -3.26 14.98 17.05
CA GLY A 317 -4.25 14.64 16.03
C GLY A 317 -4.10 13.24 15.43
N HIS A 318 -3.14 12.44 15.90
CA HIS A 318 -3.03 11.02 15.58
C HIS A 318 -3.76 10.19 16.63
N ARG A 319 -4.35 9.06 16.20
CA ARG A 319 -4.96 8.09 17.12
C ARG A 319 -4.01 6.94 17.41
N PHE A 320 -3.97 6.48 18.65
CA PHE A 320 -3.26 5.27 19.02
C PHE A 320 -4.19 4.26 19.67
N LEU A 321 -4.25 3.06 19.11
CA LEU A 321 -4.86 1.88 19.73
C LEU A 321 -3.78 1.11 20.46
N VAL A 322 -3.89 1.02 21.78
CA VAL A 322 -3.02 0.17 22.58
C VAL A 322 -3.75 -1.14 22.84
N MET A 323 -3.09 -2.25 22.55
CA MET A 323 -3.62 -3.59 22.72
C MET A 323 -2.57 -4.53 23.33
N ASP A 324 -2.99 -5.72 23.73
CA ASP A 324 -2.05 -6.75 24.19
C ASP A 324 -0.97 -7.07 23.15
N HIS A 325 0.24 -7.32 23.63
CA HIS A 325 1.25 -7.99 22.83
C HIS A 325 0.95 -9.50 22.80
N VAL A 326 0.57 -10.01 21.63
CA VAL A 326 0.35 -11.44 21.39
C VAL A 326 1.69 -12.18 21.32
N ALA A 327 1.85 -13.23 22.12
CA ALA A 327 3.06 -14.04 22.17
C ALA A 327 3.25 -14.89 20.90
N GLY A 328 4.42 -15.53 20.79
CA GLY A 328 4.69 -16.46 19.70
C GLY A 328 5.10 -15.79 18.38
N ARG A 329 4.77 -16.45 17.27
CA ARG A 329 5.22 -16.08 15.92
C ARG A 329 4.06 -16.16 14.92
N PRO A 330 4.05 -15.34 13.85
CA PRO A 330 3.04 -15.46 12.81
C PRO A 330 3.18 -16.80 12.09
N LEU A 331 2.05 -17.39 11.68
CA LEU A 331 1.97 -18.73 11.10
C LEU A 331 2.87 -18.90 9.88
N ASN A 332 3.02 -17.86 9.05
CA ASN A 332 3.91 -17.87 7.89
C ASN A 332 5.39 -18.14 8.23
N ALA A 333 5.84 -17.82 9.45
CA ALA A 333 7.23 -18.03 9.85
C ALA A 333 7.56 -19.52 10.05
N PHE A 334 6.55 -20.39 10.18
CA PHE A 334 6.73 -21.81 10.37
C PHE A 334 7.05 -22.56 9.07
N PHE A 335 6.83 -21.97 7.88
CA PHE A 335 7.30 -22.58 6.63
C PHE A 335 8.82 -22.75 6.65
N ALA A 336 9.56 -21.67 6.89
CA ALA A 336 11.01 -21.72 6.92
C ALA A 336 11.56 -22.57 8.09
N ALA A 337 10.79 -22.71 9.17
CA ALA A 337 11.23 -23.41 10.37
C ALA A 337 10.87 -24.90 10.40
N ARG A 338 9.79 -25.33 9.74
CA ARG A 338 9.23 -26.70 9.85
C ARG A 338 8.98 -27.40 8.53
N HIS A 339 8.85 -26.69 7.41
CA HIS A 339 8.33 -27.31 6.20
C HIS A 339 9.31 -28.36 5.65
N PRO A 340 8.91 -29.65 5.59
CA PRO A 340 9.84 -30.75 5.35
C PRO A 340 10.42 -30.71 3.92
N LEU A 341 9.63 -30.26 2.94
CA LEU A 341 10.06 -30.20 1.53
C LEU A 341 11.09 -29.09 1.22
N LEU A 342 11.62 -28.40 2.22
CA LEU A 342 12.79 -27.53 2.06
C LEU A 342 14.09 -28.35 1.95
N ALA A 343 14.07 -29.61 2.39
CA ALA A 343 15.14 -30.57 2.19
C ALA A 343 14.93 -31.38 0.90
N PRO A 344 15.99 -31.73 0.13
CA PRO A 344 15.87 -32.51 -1.10
C PRO A 344 15.22 -33.89 -0.92
N ASP A 345 15.55 -34.58 0.18
CA ASP A 345 15.03 -35.91 0.52
C ASP A 345 14.48 -35.86 1.96
N PRO A 346 13.23 -35.41 2.15
CA PRO A 346 12.66 -35.24 3.48
C PRO A 346 12.41 -36.60 4.16
N ASP A 347 12.68 -36.68 5.45
CA ASP A 347 12.34 -37.84 6.26
C ASP A 347 10.80 -38.06 6.27
N PRO A 348 10.29 -39.26 5.93
CA PRO A 348 8.85 -39.53 5.93
C PRO A 348 8.17 -39.29 7.28
N GLY A 349 8.88 -39.52 8.40
CA GLY A 349 8.38 -39.21 9.74
C GLY A 349 8.16 -37.71 9.93
N ALA A 350 9.15 -36.89 9.58
CA ALA A 350 9.03 -35.43 9.61
C ALA A 350 7.91 -34.90 8.69
N VAL A 351 7.66 -35.54 7.55
CA VAL A 351 6.53 -35.21 6.66
C VAL A 351 5.18 -35.48 7.34
N ALA A 352 5.04 -36.64 8.00
CA ALA A 352 3.83 -36.99 8.74
C ALA A 352 3.61 -36.06 9.95
N ASP A 353 4.66 -35.80 10.73
CA ASP A 353 4.61 -34.90 11.89
C ASP A 353 4.20 -33.48 11.50
N TYR A 354 4.71 -32.99 10.36
CA TYR A 354 4.31 -31.70 9.81
C TYR A 354 2.84 -31.69 9.39
N ALA A 355 2.37 -32.73 8.71
CA ALA A 355 0.98 -32.84 8.31
C ALA A 355 0.03 -32.85 9.52
N ASP A 356 0.34 -33.62 10.56
CA ASP A 356 -0.44 -33.67 11.80
C ASP A 356 -0.46 -32.31 12.50
N TRP A 357 0.67 -31.60 12.51
CA TRP A 357 0.76 -30.25 13.06
C TRP A 357 -0.10 -29.26 12.26
N VAL A 358 -0.03 -29.28 10.93
CA VAL A 358 -0.87 -28.41 10.07
C VAL A 358 -2.35 -28.66 10.33
N LEU A 359 -2.79 -29.92 10.41
CA LEU A 359 -4.20 -30.26 10.67
C LEU A 359 -4.67 -29.71 12.02
N ARG A 360 -3.86 -29.81 13.08
CA ARG A 360 -4.18 -29.23 14.40
C ARG A 360 -4.28 -27.70 14.34
N ILE A 361 -3.32 -27.04 13.69
CA ILE A 361 -3.31 -25.58 13.57
C ILE A 361 -4.49 -25.06 12.76
N VAL A 362 -4.80 -25.68 11.61
CA VAL A 362 -5.97 -25.30 10.81
C VAL A 362 -7.25 -25.47 11.62
N THR A 363 -7.39 -26.56 12.36
CA THR A 363 -8.55 -26.77 13.27
C THR A 363 -8.64 -25.66 14.33
N ALA A 364 -7.52 -25.24 14.91
CA ALA A 364 -7.49 -24.14 15.87
C ALA A 364 -7.91 -22.80 15.24
N VAL A 365 -7.47 -22.54 14.01
CA VAL A 365 -7.86 -21.32 13.25
C VAL A 365 -9.35 -21.35 12.91
N GLU A 366 -9.88 -22.48 12.46
CA GLU A 366 -11.32 -22.66 12.19
C GLU A 366 -12.17 -22.36 13.43
N LYS A 367 -11.74 -22.84 14.61
CA LYS A 367 -12.40 -22.51 15.89
C LYS A 367 -12.33 -21.02 16.24
N ALA A 368 -11.18 -20.39 16.02
CA ALA A 368 -11.02 -18.96 16.28
C ALA A 368 -11.93 -18.12 15.36
N VAL A 369 -12.00 -18.46 14.06
CA VAL A 369 -12.88 -17.80 13.10
C VAL A 369 -14.36 -18.02 13.45
N ALA A 370 -14.74 -19.24 13.84
CA ALA A 370 -16.10 -19.52 14.30
C ALA A 370 -16.49 -18.65 15.52
N ALA A 371 -15.59 -18.50 16.49
CA ALA A 371 -15.82 -17.63 17.65
C ALA A 371 -15.97 -16.15 17.27
N VAL A 372 -15.28 -15.68 16.22
CA VAL A 372 -15.47 -14.34 15.64
C VAL A 372 -16.86 -14.22 15.02
N HIS A 373 -17.29 -15.20 14.23
CA HIS A 373 -18.62 -15.23 13.61
C HIS A 373 -19.75 -15.27 14.64
N GLU A 374 -19.58 -16.01 15.73
CA GLU A 374 -20.54 -16.06 16.85
C GLU A 374 -20.74 -14.70 17.55
N ARG A 375 -19.79 -13.77 17.42
CA ARG A 375 -19.92 -12.38 17.89
C ARG A 375 -20.46 -11.41 16.82
N GLY A 376 -20.99 -11.94 15.72
CA GLY A 376 -21.60 -11.17 14.64
C GLY A 376 -20.58 -10.39 13.80
N LEU A 377 -19.34 -10.88 13.74
CA LEU A 377 -18.27 -10.27 12.97
C LEU A 377 -17.80 -11.19 11.85
N VAL A 378 -17.34 -10.61 10.75
CA VAL A 378 -16.61 -11.29 9.68
C VAL A 378 -15.18 -10.75 9.72
N PHE A 379 -14.17 -11.61 9.64
CA PHE A 379 -12.77 -11.23 9.76
C PHE A 379 -12.24 -10.53 8.51
N ASN A 380 -12.67 -10.98 7.32
CA ASN A 380 -12.40 -10.42 5.98
C ASN A 380 -10.93 -10.35 5.53
N ASP A 381 -9.93 -10.59 6.37
CA ASP A 381 -8.52 -10.57 5.96
C ASP A 381 -7.73 -11.75 6.54
N LEU A 382 -8.32 -12.96 6.48
CA LEU A 382 -7.70 -14.16 7.02
C LEU A 382 -6.56 -14.64 6.12
N HIS A 383 -5.34 -14.58 6.63
CA HIS A 383 -4.17 -15.18 6.00
C HIS A 383 -3.06 -15.46 7.03
N MET A 384 -2.03 -16.20 6.61
CA MET A 384 -0.96 -16.73 7.47
C MET A 384 -0.12 -15.68 8.21
N PHE A 385 -0.22 -14.40 7.86
CA PHE A 385 0.48 -13.32 8.58
C PHE A 385 -0.39 -12.71 9.69
N ASN A 386 -1.71 -12.87 9.62
CA ASN A 386 -2.69 -12.39 10.60
C ASN A 386 -3.07 -13.46 11.64
N ILE A 387 -2.38 -14.61 11.62
CA ILE A 387 -2.55 -15.71 12.57
C ILE A 387 -1.26 -15.84 13.38
N MET A 388 -1.34 -15.61 14.68
CA MET A 388 -0.25 -15.84 15.62
C MET A 388 -0.39 -17.24 16.23
N VAL A 389 0.71 -17.98 16.25
CA VAL A 389 0.82 -19.27 16.94
C VAL A 389 1.65 -19.05 18.20
N ASP A 390 1.07 -19.35 19.36
CA ASP A 390 1.71 -19.21 20.67
C ASP A 390 2.91 -20.18 20.81
N PRO A 391 3.86 -19.96 21.73
CA PRO A 391 4.97 -20.90 21.94
C PRO A 391 4.59 -22.35 22.27
N ASP A 392 3.35 -22.62 22.70
CA ASP A 392 2.84 -23.99 22.86
C ASP A 392 2.61 -24.72 21.52
N GLU A 393 2.61 -24.00 20.40
CA GLU A 393 2.30 -24.49 19.05
C GLU A 393 0.92 -25.16 18.90
N GLU A 394 -0.03 -24.79 19.76
CA GLU A 394 -1.41 -25.28 19.78
C GLU A 394 -2.42 -24.11 19.79
N THR A 395 -2.10 -23.06 20.54
CA THR A 395 -2.97 -21.89 20.69
C THR A 395 -2.75 -20.92 19.53
N VAL A 396 -3.87 -20.47 18.94
CA VAL A 396 -3.85 -19.46 17.88
C VAL A 396 -4.61 -18.20 18.31
N THR A 397 -4.08 -17.05 17.93
CA THR A 397 -4.72 -15.75 18.13
C THR A 397 -4.72 -15.00 16.80
N LEU A 398 -5.89 -14.49 16.41
CA LEU A 398 -6.04 -13.66 15.22
C LEU A 398 -5.62 -12.22 15.56
N ILE A 399 -4.96 -11.56 14.62
CA ILE A 399 -4.51 -10.17 14.76
C ILE A 399 -4.92 -9.37 13.51
N ASP A 400 -4.94 -8.04 13.63
CA ASP A 400 -5.27 -7.11 12.54
C ASP A 400 -6.74 -7.18 12.08
N PHE A 401 -7.65 -6.65 12.91
CA PHE A 401 -9.10 -6.63 12.63
C PHE A 401 -9.55 -5.37 11.86
N GLU A 402 -8.64 -4.69 11.17
CA GLU A 402 -8.94 -3.45 10.43
C GLU A 402 -9.93 -3.65 9.27
N ALA A 403 -10.03 -4.87 8.73
CA ALA A 403 -10.94 -5.27 7.67
C ALA A 403 -12.25 -5.87 8.19
N ALA A 404 -12.35 -6.10 9.50
CA ALA A 404 -13.51 -6.78 10.07
C ALA A 404 -14.78 -5.93 9.90
N THR A 405 -15.87 -6.59 9.52
CA THR A 405 -17.18 -5.96 9.34
C THR A 405 -18.23 -6.66 10.17
N ASP A 406 -19.35 -5.98 10.39
CA ASP A 406 -20.54 -6.62 10.96
C ASP A 406 -21.10 -7.63 9.96
N VAL A 407 -21.52 -8.81 10.43
CA VAL A 407 -22.13 -9.83 9.58
C VAL A 407 -23.41 -9.33 8.90
N ALA A 408 -24.09 -8.33 9.49
CA ALA A 408 -25.29 -7.73 8.93
C ALA A 408 -25.03 -6.84 7.70
N GLU A 409 -23.78 -6.42 7.46
CA GLU A 409 -23.45 -5.58 6.29
C GLU A 409 -23.48 -6.39 4.98
N ASP A 410 -23.37 -7.72 5.04
CA ASP A 410 -23.36 -8.66 3.89
C ASP A 410 -22.49 -8.17 2.72
N GLY A 411 -21.37 -7.53 3.06
CA GLY A 411 -20.44 -6.96 2.10
C GLY A 411 -19.47 -8.00 1.53
N GLY A 412 -18.92 -7.70 0.35
CA GLY A 412 -17.78 -8.42 -0.20
C GLY A 412 -16.45 -7.96 0.43
N GLN A 413 -15.39 -8.72 0.15
CA GLN A 413 -14.04 -8.41 0.63
C GLN A 413 -13.45 -7.16 -0.06
N MET A 414 -13.10 -6.14 0.73
CA MET A 414 -12.54 -4.88 0.21
C MET A 414 -11.01 -4.79 0.27
N LEU A 415 -10.40 -5.59 1.14
CA LEU A 415 -8.96 -5.68 1.35
C LEU A 415 -8.63 -7.15 1.65
N ALA A 416 -7.62 -7.69 0.96
CA ALA A 416 -7.13 -9.04 1.23
C ALA A 416 -5.68 -9.18 0.81
N HIS A 417 -5.00 -10.14 1.44
CA HIS A 417 -3.79 -10.70 0.85
C HIS A 417 -4.10 -11.36 -0.52
N PRO A 418 -3.33 -11.10 -1.60
CA PRO A 418 -3.67 -11.58 -2.96
C PRO A 418 -3.92 -13.09 -3.06
N GLY A 419 -3.19 -13.91 -2.31
CA GLY A 419 -3.39 -15.36 -2.27
C GLY A 419 -4.61 -15.85 -1.49
N PHE A 420 -5.43 -14.95 -0.94
CA PHE A 420 -6.61 -15.23 -0.13
C PHE A 420 -7.80 -14.35 -0.55
N TRP A 421 -7.70 -13.68 -1.71
CA TRP A 421 -8.74 -12.79 -2.21
C TRP A 421 -9.95 -13.62 -2.67
N ALA A 422 -11.08 -13.44 -2.01
CA ALA A 422 -12.30 -14.16 -2.28
C ALA A 422 -12.96 -13.66 -3.59
N PRO A 423 -13.55 -14.56 -4.39
CA PRO A 423 -14.38 -14.19 -5.52
C PRO A 423 -15.50 -13.21 -5.14
N MET A 424 -15.92 -12.34 -6.07
CA MET A 424 -16.92 -11.29 -5.83
C MET A 424 -18.31 -11.82 -5.40
N ASP A 425 -18.59 -13.10 -5.65
CA ASP A 425 -19.82 -13.78 -5.21
C ASP A 425 -19.72 -14.35 -3.78
N ARG A 426 -18.65 -14.05 -3.05
CA ARG A 426 -18.49 -14.33 -1.61
C ARG A 426 -18.75 -13.07 -0.81
N THR A 427 -19.70 -13.13 0.10
CA THR A 427 -20.06 -12.04 1.00
C THR A 427 -20.18 -12.55 2.43
N GLY A 428 -20.06 -11.64 3.41
CA GLY A 428 -20.16 -11.99 4.82
C GLY A 428 -19.22 -13.14 5.21
N THR A 429 -19.72 -14.10 6.02
CA THR A 429 -18.90 -15.22 6.51
C THR A 429 -18.32 -16.12 5.42
N ASP A 430 -18.88 -16.08 4.20
CA ASP A 430 -18.36 -16.88 3.08
C ASP A 430 -16.99 -16.40 2.60
N VAL A 431 -16.63 -15.14 2.87
CA VAL A 431 -15.27 -14.61 2.63
C VAL A 431 -14.25 -15.37 3.49
N ASP A 432 -14.52 -15.49 4.79
CA ASP A 432 -13.62 -16.19 5.72
C ASP A 432 -13.57 -17.70 5.45
N ARG A 433 -14.69 -18.31 5.02
CA ARG A 433 -14.73 -19.73 4.60
C ARG A 433 -13.84 -19.98 3.39
N TYR A 434 -13.89 -19.09 2.39
CA TYR A 434 -12.98 -19.16 1.24
C TYR A 434 -11.52 -19.05 1.70
N ALA A 435 -11.21 -18.09 2.57
CA ALA A 435 -9.85 -17.90 3.08
C ALA A 435 -9.35 -19.10 3.90
N LEU A 436 -10.21 -19.76 4.70
CA LEU A 436 -9.91 -21.01 5.39
C LEU A 436 -9.59 -22.14 4.39
N ALA A 437 -10.38 -22.28 3.32
CA ALA A 437 -10.11 -23.25 2.26
C ALA A 437 -8.76 -22.98 1.57
N CYS A 438 -8.43 -21.71 1.29
CA CYS A 438 -7.10 -21.33 0.81
C CYS A 438 -6.00 -21.67 1.82
N LEU A 439 -6.23 -21.47 3.12
CA LEU A 439 -5.27 -21.77 4.19
C LEU A 439 -4.93 -23.28 4.22
N ARG A 440 -5.95 -24.14 4.07
CA ARG A 440 -5.79 -25.60 4.00
C ARG A 440 -4.80 -26.03 2.91
N ILE A 441 -4.82 -25.37 1.75
CA ILE A 441 -3.88 -25.62 0.65
C ILE A 441 -2.54 -24.93 0.92
N ALA A 442 -2.56 -23.66 1.34
CA ALA A 442 -1.37 -22.83 1.49
C ALA A 442 -0.36 -23.42 2.48
N MET A 443 -0.82 -24.03 3.58
CA MET A 443 0.03 -24.63 4.61
C MET A 443 0.93 -25.77 4.09
N PHE A 444 0.58 -26.39 2.96
CA PHE A 444 1.41 -27.41 2.31
C PHE A 444 2.08 -26.90 1.02
N LEU A 445 1.41 -26.01 0.28
CA LEU A 445 1.89 -25.42 -0.96
C LEU A 445 1.43 -23.96 -1.07
N PRO A 446 2.27 -22.98 -0.65
CA PRO A 446 1.89 -21.57 -0.54
C PRO A 446 1.93 -20.83 -1.90
N VAL A 447 1.25 -21.39 -2.90
CA VAL A 447 1.12 -20.85 -4.28
C VAL A 447 -0.33 -20.46 -4.60
N THR A 448 -1.09 -20.06 -3.59
CA THR A 448 -2.52 -19.72 -3.69
C THR A 448 -2.79 -18.42 -4.46
N THR A 449 -1.77 -17.60 -4.74
CA THR A 449 -1.89 -16.44 -5.65
C THR A 449 -2.32 -16.85 -7.06
N LEU A 450 -2.13 -18.11 -7.45
CA LEU A 450 -2.63 -18.66 -8.71
C LEU A 450 -4.17 -18.66 -8.80
N PHE A 451 -4.88 -18.67 -7.67
CA PHE A 451 -6.35 -18.74 -7.67
C PHE A 451 -7.01 -17.46 -8.14
N VAL A 452 -6.31 -16.33 -8.09
CA VAL A 452 -6.75 -15.06 -8.71
C VAL A 452 -6.82 -15.19 -10.23
N VAL A 453 -5.98 -16.05 -10.81
CA VAL A 453 -5.92 -16.31 -12.27
C VAL A 453 -6.83 -17.48 -12.66
N ASP A 454 -6.73 -18.60 -11.94
CA ASP A 454 -7.45 -19.84 -12.22
C ASP A 454 -7.67 -20.63 -10.92
N ARG A 455 -8.92 -20.64 -10.44
CA ARG A 455 -9.32 -21.36 -9.21
C ARG A 455 -9.30 -22.87 -9.41
N GLY A 456 -9.42 -23.37 -10.64
CA GLY A 456 -9.28 -24.77 -11.00
C GLY A 456 -7.90 -25.36 -10.66
N LYS A 457 -6.88 -24.51 -10.48
CA LYS A 457 -5.57 -24.92 -9.95
C LYS A 457 -5.65 -25.53 -8.55
N ALA A 458 -6.67 -25.23 -7.75
CA ALA A 458 -6.83 -25.81 -6.42
C ALA A 458 -6.81 -27.36 -6.47
N ALA A 459 -7.53 -27.97 -7.41
CA ALA A 459 -7.54 -29.42 -7.59
C ALA A 459 -6.14 -29.97 -7.94
N HIS A 460 -5.39 -29.27 -8.80
CA HIS A 460 -4.02 -29.66 -9.14
C HIS A 460 -3.08 -29.59 -7.94
N LEU A 461 -3.19 -28.53 -7.12
CA LEU A 461 -2.38 -28.39 -5.90
C LEU A 461 -2.74 -29.48 -4.89
N ALA A 462 -4.03 -29.79 -4.70
CA ALA A 462 -4.48 -30.88 -3.84
C ALA A 462 -3.88 -32.24 -4.23
N GLU A 463 -3.77 -32.55 -5.53
CA GLU A 463 -3.09 -33.77 -6.01
C GLU A 463 -1.60 -33.78 -5.65
N ILE A 464 -0.91 -32.65 -5.78
CA ILE A 464 0.51 -32.54 -5.39
C ILE A 464 0.64 -32.74 -3.87
N ILE A 465 -0.25 -32.14 -3.07
CA ILE A 465 -0.25 -32.28 -1.61
C ILE A 465 -0.48 -33.74 -1.22
N SER A 466 -1.46 -34.42 -1.81
CA SER A 466 -1.73 -35.85 -1.53
C SER A 466 -0.52 -36.74 -1.86
N ALA A 467 0.23 -36.41 -2.91
CA ALA A 467 1.43 -37.16 -3.28
C ALA A 467 2.63 -36.90 -2.35
N GLN A 468 2.80 -35.66 -1.88
CA GLN A 468 3.93 -35.26 -1.02
C GLN A 468 3.67 -35.48 0.48
N PHE A 469 2.41 -35.44 0.89
CA PHE A 469 1.95 -35.58 2.28
C PHE A 469 0.86 -36.66 2.36
N PRO A 470 1.23 -37.95 2.23
CA PRO A 470 0.26 -39.05 2.09
C PRO A 470 -0.60 -39.31 3.34
N THR A 471 -0.23 -38.74 4.49
CA THR A 471 -1.01 -38.84 5.74
C THR A 471 -2.14 -37.80 5.82
N VAL A 472 -2.16 -36.79 4.94
CA VAL A 472 -3.24 -35.80 4.89
C VAL A 472 -4.51 -36.47 4.38
N PRO A 473 -5.64 -36.41 5.13
CA PRO A 473 -6.89 -36.97 4.67
C PRO A 473 -7.35 -36.35 3.35
N ARG A 474 -7.77 -37.17 2.40
CA ARG A 474 -8.20 -36.69 1.09
C ARG A 474 -9.42 -35.76 1.17
N GLU A 475 -10.35 -36.07 2.07
CA GLU A 475 -11.55 -35.27 2.36
C GLU A 475 -11.22 -33.83 2.77
N PHE A 476 -10.16 -33.63 3.59
CA PHE A 476 -9.71 -32.31 4.01
C PHE A 476 -9.34 -31.40 2.82
N LEU A 477 -8.69 -31.98 1.80
CA LEU A 477 -8.30 -31.29 0.57
C LEU A 477 -9.49 -31.13 -0.38
N ASP A 478 -10.33 -32.15 -0.53
CA ASP A 478 -11.50 -32.11 -1.41
C ASP A 478 -12.51 -31.05 -0.96
N GLU A 479 -12.74 -30.90 0.35
CA GLU A 479 -13.55 -29.81 0.92
C GLU A 479 -12.98 -28.43 0.57
N ALA A 480 -11.66 -28.26 0.67
CA ALA A 480 -11.01 -27.00 0.32
C ALA A 480 -11.17 -26.68 -1.18
N VAL A 481 -10.97 -27.68 -2.04
CA VAL A 481 -11.14 -27.54 -3.50
C VAL A 481 -12.59 -27.19 -3.84
N ALA A 482 -13.56 -27.85 -3.21
CA ALA A 482 -14.98 -27.59 -3.42
C ALA A 482 -15.36 -26.15 -3.04
N GLU A 483 -14.87 -25.63 -1.92
CA GLU A 483 -15.16 -24.24 -1.51
C GLU A 483 -14.47 -23.23 -2.44
N ILE A 484 -13.19 -23.46 -2.79
CA ILE A 484 -12.44 -22.56 -3.67
C ILE A 484 -13.09 -22.46 -5.05
N THR A 485 -13.57 -23.59 -5.60
CA THR A 485 -14.18 -23.67 -6.94
C THR A 485 -15.70 -23.46 -6.94
N ARG A 486 -16.33 -23.25 -5.77
CA ARG A 486 -17.78 -23.01 -5.66
C ARG A 486 -18.18 -21.84 -6.57
N GLY A 487 -19.33 -21.95 -7.23
CA GLY A 487 -19.85 -20.91 -8.13
C GLY A 487 -19.06 -20.71 -9.44
N GLU A 488 -17.98 -21.45 -9.67
CA GLU A 488 -17.29 -21.45 -10.97
C GLU A 488 -18.18 -22.13 -12.02
N GLN A 489 -18.94 -21.32 -12.77
CA GLN A 489 -19.55 -21.81 -14.00
C GLN A 489 -18.39 -22.29 -14.89
N HIS A 490 -18.44 -23.53 -15.35
CA HIS A 490 -17.46 -24.09 -16.28
C HIS A 490 -17.52 -23.30 -17.60
N GLY A 491 -16.88 -22.14 -17.62
CA GLY A 491 -16.73 -21.27 -18.78
C GLY A 491 -15.77 -21.93 -19.75
N ALA A 492 -16.33 -22.80 -20.59
CA ALA A 492 -15.63 -23.74 -21.46
C ALA A 492 -14.75 -24.75 -20.67
N PRO A 493 -14.60 -25.99 -21.16
CA PRO A 493 -13.56 -26.86 -20.60
C PRO A 493 -12.26 -26.08 -20.74
N VAL A 494 -11.53 -25.86 -19.64
CA VAL A 494 -10.13 -25.48 -19.75
C VAL A 494 -9.54 -26.51 -20.69
N ARG A 495 -9.20 -26.01 -21.88
CA ARG A 495 -8.66 -26.76 -23.01
C ARG A 495 -7.66 -27.74 -22.44
N THR A 496 -7.99 -29.04 -22.54
CA THR A 496 -7.10 -30.19 -22.36
C THR A 496 -6.01 -29.96 -21.33
N ALA A 497 -6.17 -30.54 -20.12
CA ALA A 497 -5.08 -30.82 -19.17
C ALA A 497 -3.71 -30.60 -19.83
N VAL A 498 -3.17 -29.38 -19.70
CA VAL A 498 -1.86 -29.08 -20.29
C VAL A 498 -0.96 -30.10 -19.63
N ALA A 499 -0.51 -31.08 -20.41
CA ALA A 499 0.08 -32.26 -19.80
C ALA A 499 1.21 -31.80 -18.89
N ARG A 500 1.19 -32.33 -17.66
CA ARG A 500 2.10 -31.92 -16.60
C ARG A 500 3.52 -31.88 -17.16
N THR A 501 4.20 -30.75 -17.02
CA THR A 501 5.63 -30.64 -17.33
C THR A 501 6.36 -31.64 -16.46
N ALA A 502 6.87 -32.71 -17.06
CA ALA A 502 7.71 -33.69 -16.40
C ALA A 502 9.16 -33.33 -16.71
N PRO A 503 10.06 -33.19 -15.71
CA PRO A 503 11.48 -32.91 -15.97
C PRO A 503 12.14 -33.95 -16.90
N ALA A 504 11.62 -35.18 -16.92
CA ALA A 504 12.04 -36.25 -17.82
C ALA A 504 11.62 -36.05 -19.30
N ASP A 505 10.69 -35.12 -19.58
CA ASP A 505 10.24 -34.73 -20.91
C ASP A 505 10.66 -33.28 -21.23
N TRP A 506 11.98 -33.06 -21.24
CA TRP A 506 12.58 -31.74 -21.44
C TRP A 506 12.16 -31.06 -22.75
N PRO A 507 12.13 -31.74 -23.93
CA PRO A 507 11.74 -31.08 -25.17
C PRO A 507 10.32 -30.51 -25.12
N ARG A 508 9.36 -31.29 -24.63
CA ARG A 508 7.97 -30.83 -24.50
C ARG A 508 7.84 -29.72 -23.46
N SER A 509 8.52 -29.86 -22.32
CA SER A 509 8.47 -28.85 -21.26
C SER A 509 9.05 -27.51 -21.75
N ARG A 510 10.16 -27.54 -22.49
CA ARG A 510 10.73 -26.37 -23.18
C ARG A 510 9.74 -25.76 -24.15
N ASP A 511 9.16 -26.55 -25.04
CA ASP A 511 8.25 -26.03 -26.08
C ASP A 511 6.98 -25.42 -25.46
N SER A 512 6.49 -26.01 -24.37
CA SER A 512 5.38 -25.45 -23.59
C SER A 512 5.74 -24.11 -22.94
N MET A 513 6.94 -23.97 -22.36
CA MET A 513 7.41 -22.70 -21.78
C MET A 513 7.55 -21.62 -22.86
N VAL A 514 8.13 -21.97 -24.02
CA VAL A 514 8.28 -21.05 -25.15
C VAL A 514 6.91 -20.59 -25.66
N ALA A 515 5.96 -21.50 -25.83
CA ALA A 515 4.61 -21.15 -26.23
C ALA A 515 3.92 -20.21 -25.22
N GLY A 516 4.11 -20.43 -23.92
CA GLY A 516 3.61 -19.55 -22.87
C GLY A 516 4.21 -18.14 -22.92
N LEU A 517 5.53 -18.02 -23.12
CA LEU A 517 6.22 -16.73 -23.26
C LEU A 517 5.78 -15.98 -24.52
N LEU A 518 5.66 -16.68 -25.66
CA LEU A 518 5.22 -16.06 -26.90
C LEU A 518 3.75 -15.61 -26.84
N ALA A 519 2.92 -16.33 -26.09
CA ALA A 519 1.52 -15.96 -25.90
C ALA A 519 1.34 -14.69 -25.05
N SER A 520 2.33 -14.28 -24.26
CA SER A 520 2.29 -13.02 -23.51
C SER A 520 2.87 -11.82 -24.26
N ALA A 521 3.34 -12.00 -25.50
CA ALA A 521 3.88 -10.90 -26.30
C ALA A 521 2.79 -9.86 -26.65
N THR A 522 3.16 -8.58 -26.62
CA THR A 522 2.32 -7.43 -26.97
C THR A 522 2.92 -6.70 -28.18
N PRO A 523 2.84 -7.28 -29.39
CA PRO A 523 3.51 -6.75 -30.59
C PRO A 523 2.93 -5.43 -31.10
N ASP A 524 1.76 -5.03 -30.59
CA ASP A 524 1.06 -3.78 -30.87
C ASP A 524 1.62 -2.58 -30.10
N ARG A 525 2.61 -2.80 -29.21
CA ARG A 525 3.16 -1.77 -28.33
C ARG A 525 4.51 -1.26 -28.81
N ASP A 526 4.68 0.05 -28.69
CA ASP A 526 5.94 0.74 -29.02
C ASP A 526 6.89 0.88 -27.81
N ASP A 527 6.39 0.70 -26.58
CA ASP A 527 7.18 0.83 -25.35
C ASP A 527 7.85 -0.48 -24.90
N ARG A 528 7.24 -1.64 -25.18
CA ARG A 528 7.77 -2.97 -24.83
C ARG A 528 7.12 -4.11 -25.62
N LEU A 529 7.87 -5.18 -25.88
CA LEU A 529 7.34 -6.39 -26.53
C LEU A 529 6.78 -7.42 -25.55
N PHE A 530 7.36 -7.53 -24.35
CA PHE A 530 6.91 -8.48 -23.33
C PHE A 530 6.56 -7.74 -22.04
N PRO A 531 5.54 -8.20 -21.30
CA PRO A 531 5.29 -7.75 -19.95
C PRO A 531 6.43 -8.19 -19.03
N GLY A 532 6.62 -7.46 -17.94
CA GLY A 532 7.79 -7.61 -17.08
C GLY A 532 7.59 -6.99 -15.71
N ASP A 533 8.67 -6.94 -14.94
CA ASP A 533 8.68 -6.34 -13.61
C ASP A 533 8.42 -4.83 -13.65
N VAL A 534 7.89 -4.25 -12.56
CA VAL A 534 7.65 -2.79 -12.46
C VAL A 534 8.93 -1.96 -12.58
N VAL A 535 10.11 -2.56 -12.34
CA VAL A 535 11.41 -1.93 -12.55
C VAL A 535 11.59 -1.46 -13.99
N GLN A 536 10.96 -2.11 -14.98
CA GLN A 536 11.04 -1.67 -16.38
C GLN A 536 10.52 -0.24 -16.60
N PHE A 537 9.61 0.22 -15.74
CA PHE A 537 9.06 1.58 -15.77
C PHE A 537 9.91 2.60 -15.03
N ALA A 538 10.92 2.16 -14.28
CA ALA A 538 11.84 3.06 -13.60
C ALA A 538 12.85 3.67 -14.58
N THR A 539 13.41 4.82 -14.20
CA THR A 539 14.44 5.48 -15.02
C THR A 539 15.68 4.60 -15.12
N GLY A 540 16.00 4.15 -16.34
CA GLY A 540 17.12 3.25 -16.62
C GLY A 540 16.81 1.75 -16.43
N GLY A 541 15.56 1.38 -16.16
CA GLY A 541 15.17 0.00 -15.84
C GLY A 541 14.74 -0.86 -17.03
N GLY A 542 14.70 -0.32 -18.25
CA GLY A 542 14.36 -1.07 -19.46
C GLY A 542 15.57 -1.82 -20.03
N LEU A 543 15.78 -3.06 -19.59
CA LEU A 543 16.43 -4.10 -20.37
C LEU A 543 15.63 -5.39 -20.27
#